data_AF-A0AAD5G661-F1
#
_entry.id   AF-A0AAD5G661-F1
#
_cell.length_a   1.000
_cell.length_b   1.000
_cell.length_c   1.000
_cell.angle_alpha   90.00
_cell.angle_beta   90.00
_cell.angle_gamma   90.00
#
_symmetry.space_group_name_H-M   'P 1'
#
loop_
_entity.id
_entity.type
_entity.pdbx_description
1 polymer ?
#
loop_
_entity_poly.entity_id
_entity_poly.type
_entity_poly.pdbx_seq_one_letter_code
_entity_poly.pdbx_strand_id
1 'polypeptide(L)' 'MYTVRPFGIRRNEKIACYVTVRGDKARQLLESGLKVKEYELLRRNFSDTGCFGFGIQEHIDLVS' A
#
# COMPACT_ATOMS: atom_id res chain seq x y z
N MET A 1 5.78 -18.17 5.51
CA MET A 1 5.82 -17.99 4.04
C MET A 1 6.26 -19.30 3.41
N TYR A 2 5.45 -19.85 2.51
CA TYR A 2 5.69 -21.15 1.89
C TYR A 2 6.41 -20.98 0.54
N THR A 3 7.08 -22.03 0.08
CA THR A 3 7.61 -22.06 -1.29
C THR A 3 6.43 -22.06 -2.26
N VAL A 4 6.34 -21.05 -3.12
CA VAL A 4 5.30 -20.98 -4.16
C VAL A 4 5.96 -21.11 -5.52
N ARG A 5 6.01 -22.35 -6.04
CA ARG A 5 6.73 -22.73 -7.26
C ARG A 5 6.40 -21.86 -8.49
N PRO A 6 5.12 -21.49 -8.76
CA PRO A 6 4.79 -20.61 -9.88
C PRO A 6 5.43 -19.20 -9.81
N PHE A 7 5.68 -18.68 -8.60
CA PHE A 7 6.27 -17.35 -8.41
C PHE A 7 7.79 -17.41 -8.19
N GLY A 8 8.42 -18.58 -8.30
CA GLY A 8 9.85 -18.76 -8.04
C GLY A 8 10.28 -18.57 -6.57
N ILE A 9 9.34 -18.28 -5.67
CA ILE A 9 9.61 -17.92 -4.27
C ILE A 9 10.06 -19.13 -3.46
N ARG A 10 11.24 -19.02 -2.84
CA ARG A 10 11.75 -20.02 -1.88
C ARG A 10 11.42 -19.63 -0.44
N ARG A 11 11.28 -20.64 0.41
CA ARG A 11 11.09 -20.43 1.85
C ARG A 11 12.29 -19.67 2.43
N ASN A 12 12.02 -18.63 3.22
CA ASN A 12 12.98 -17.72 3.85
C ASN A 12 13.69 -16.73 2.91
N GLU A 13 13.27 -16.59 1.66
CA GLU A 13 13.76 -15.56 0.76
C GLU A 13 13.15 -14.18 1.12
N LYS A 14 13.92 -13.10 0.96
CA LYS A 14 13.44 -11.73 1.18
C LYS A 14 12.64 -11.29 -0.04
N ILE A 15 11.35 -10.96 0.15
CA ILE A 15 10.41 -10.77 -0.97
C ILE A 15 9.79 -9.37 -1.01
N ALA A 16 9.68 -8.69 0.12
CA ALA A 16 9.10 -7.36 0.18
C ALA A 16 9.73 -6.51 1.29
N CYS A 17 9.69 -5.20 1.09
CA CYS A 17 10.02 -4.20 2.11
C CYS A 17 8.72 -3.47 2.50
N TYR A 18 8.57 -3.16 3.78
CA TYR A 18 7.47 -2.33 4.26
C TYR A 18 7.97 -1.40 5.35
N VAL A 19 7.30 -0.27 5.50
CA VAL A 19 7.56 0.71 6.56
C VAL A 19 6.26 1.05 7.26
N THR A 20 6.32 1.27 8.57
CA THR A 20 5.20 1.80 9.34
C THR A 20 5.47 3.26 9.64
N VAL A 21 4.62 4.14 9.16
CA VAL A 21 4.71 5.59 9.40
C VAL A 21 3.54 6.03 10.28
N ARG A 22 3.77 6.97 11.20
CA ARG A 22 2.76 7.51 12.11
C ARG A 22 2.90 9.04 12.22
N GLY A 23 1.88 9.68 12.79
CA GLY A 23 1.86 11.14 13.01
C GLY A 23 1.78 11.93 11.71
N ASP A 24 2.31 13.14 11.71
CA ASP A 24 2.18 14.09 10.59
C ASP A 24 2.73 13.56 9.27
N LYS A 25 3.82 12.79 9.33
CA LYS A 25 4.40 12.14 8.14
C LYS A 25 3.43 11.15 7.49
N ALA A 26 2.66 10.42 8.29
CA ALA A 26 1.64 9.52 7.76
C ALA A 26 0.47 10.30 7.14
N ARG A 27 0.09 11.43 7.75
CA ARG A 27 -0.96 12.31 7.24
C ARG A 27 -0.60 12.90 5.87
N GLN A 28 0.64 13.39 5.73
CA GLN A 28 1.15 13.92 4.46
C GLN A 28 1.18 12.86 3.36
N LEU A 29 1.70 11.67 3.65
CA LEU A 29 1.73 10.56 2.69
C LEU A 29 0.31 10.13 2.28
N LEU A 30 -0.62 10.10 3.24
CA LEU A 30 -2.02 9.79 2.96
C LEU A 30 -2.65 10.84 2.04
N GLU A 31 -2.40 12.12 2.30
CA GLU A 31 -2.94 13.23 1.51
C GLU A 31 -2.43 13.21 0.07
N SER A 32 -1.11 13.02 -0.13
CA SER A 32 -0.53 12.83 -1.46
C SER A 32 -1.12 11.59 -2.16
N GLY A 33 -1.22 10.47 -1.46
CA GLY A 33 -1.76 9.23 -2.03
C GLY A 33 -3.24 9.32 -2.43
N LEU A 34 -4.06 10.03 -1.65
CA LEU A 34 -5.47 10.27 -1.97
C LEU A 34 -5.64 11.22 -3.15
N LYS A 35 -4.78 12.24 -3.27
CA LYS A 35 -4.78 13.15 -4.44
C LYS A 35 -4.56 12.39 -5.75
N VAL A 36 -3.65 11.40 -5.77
CA VAL A 36 -3.42 10.51 -6.93
C VAL A 36 -4.65 9.68 -7.28
N LYS A 37 -5.51 9.40 -6.30
CA LYS A 37 -6.78 8.70 -6.48
C LYS A 37 -7.96 9.63 -6.72
N GLU A 38 -7.72 10.92 -6.96
CA GLU A 38 -8.77 11.94 -7.12
C GLU A 38 -9.74 11.96 -5.92
N TYR A 39 -9.26 11.54 -4.74
CA TYR A 39 -10.05 11.35 -3.52
C TYR A 39 -11.21 10.33 -3.66
N GLU A 40 -11.18 9.47 -4.68
CA GLU A 40 -12.17 8.41 -4.88
C GLU A 40 -11.64 7.04 -4.45
N LEU A 41 -12.43 6.33 -3.63
CA LEU A 41 -12.15 4.98 -3.19
C LEU A 41 -13.39 4.11 -3.35
N LEU A 42 -13.19 2.86 -3.78
CA LEU A 42 -14.29 1.91 -3.91
C LEU A 42 -14.68 1.37 -2.54
N ARG A 43 -15.95 1.00 -2.38
CA ARG A 43 -16.46 0.41 -1.12
C ARG A 43 -15.66 -0.81 -0.66
N ARG A 44 -15.14 -1.63 -1.59
CA ARG A 44 -14.31 -2.81 -1.30
C ARG A 44 -12.96 -2.49 -0.66
N ASN A 45 -12.52 -1.22 -0.69
CA ASN A 45 -11.26 -0.79 -0.08
C ASN A 45 -11.36 -0.60 1.44
N PHE A 46 -12.58 -0.65 1.99
CA PHE A 46 -12.84 -0.51 3.42
C PHE A 46 -13.08 -1.88 4.05
N SER A 47 -12.42 -2.16 5.17
CA SER A 47 -12.65 -3.35 5.98
C SER A 47 -13.76 -3.12 6.99
N ASP A 48 -14.38 -4.21 7.47
CA ASP A 48 -15.42 -4.17 8.49
C ASP A 48 -14.92 -3.65 9.85
N THR A 49 -13.60 -3.64 10.05
CA THR A 49 -12.93 -3.15 11.27
C THR A 49 -12.58 -1.66 11.21
N GLY A 50 -13.01 -0.94 10.17
CA GLY A 50 -12.76 0.50 10.03
C GLY A 50 -11.36 0.86 9.52
N CYS A 51 -10.65 -0.08 8.89
CA CYS A 51 -9.40 0.19 8.19
C CYS A 51 -9.66 0.31 6.68
N PHE A 52 -8.79 1.01 5.96
CA PHE A 52 -8.86 1.08 4.50
C PHE A 52 -7.48 1.01 3.88
N GLY A 53 -7.42 0.62 2.60
CA GLY A 53 -6.18 0.57 1.84
C GLY A 53 -6.40 0.80 0.36
N PHE A 54 -5.42 1.43 -0.29
CA PHE A 54 -5.42 1.69 -1.72
C PHE A 54 -4.04 1.44 -2.30
N GLY A 55 -3.99 1.02 -3.56
CA GLY A 55 -2.75 0.77 -4.30
C GLY A 55 -2.41 1.95 -5.20
N ILE A 56 -1.15 2.37 -5.18
CA ILE A 56 -0.57 3.32 -6.12
C ILE A 56 0.36 2.51 -7.03
N GLN A 57 0.21 2.66 -8.34
CA GLN A 57 0.95 1.84 -9.30
C GLN A 57 2.32 2.43 -9.63
N GLU A 58 2.42 3.76 -9.73
CA GLU A 58 3.68 4.46 -9.94
C GLU A 58 4.06 5.30 -8.73
N HIS A 59 5.30 5.14 -8.25
CA HIS A 59 5.81 5.91 -7.13
C HIS A 59 6.08 7.38 -7.47
N ILE A 60 6.16 7.71 -8.77
CA ILE A 60 6.35 9.09 -9.26
C ILE A 60 5.11 9.95 -8.92
N ASP A 61 3.93 9.35 -8.95
CA ASP A 61 2.66 10.05 -8.65
C ASP A 61 2.61 10.60 -7.21
N LEU A 62 3.39 10.03 -6.29
CA LEU A 62 3.49 10.50 -4.89
C LEU A 62 4.37 11.74 -4.72
N VAL A 63 5.21 12.04 -5.71
CA VAL A 63 6.18 13.15 -5.69
C VAL A 63 5.65 14.39 -6.42
N SER A 64 4.54 14.26 -7.17
CA SER A 64 3.93 15.32 -7.99
C SER A 64 2.76 16.07 -7.35
#